data_AF-A0A936UGJ7-F1
#
_entry.id   AF-A0A936UGJ7-F1
#
_cell.length_a   1.000
_cell.length_b   1.000
_cell.length_c   1.000
_cell.angle_alpha   90.00
_cell.angle_beta   90.00
_cell.angle_gamma   90.00
#
_symmetry.space_group_name_H-M   'P 1'
#
loop_
_entity.id
_entity.type
_entity.pdbx_description
1 polymer ?
#
loop_
_entity_poly.entity_id
_entity_poly.type
_entity_poly.pdbx_seq_one_letter_code
_entity_poly.pdbx_strand_id
1 'polypeptide(L)'
;MANVTFSSPVMPRDITVYAVAGSRVTLLSLAKTHKIPIPCDCGDGECGSCVVEVKNYTRSTRDGVTLTDKEREVLLQMGKLTKEELKDIAVHDLPPRHRLACQCFVRNEDILVSFEGDTTLPVKGPALSLSAAIYKGGVEMKTLDTFLSYAVMLEEDSAVHYEELSANMEACGNTDVAALFKQLGKYSRMHLAEAKAKCARYDATLTLPASSAWPDNVSPEIVKQWAGDADMTRLDALKVALQGERRGYEFYYSVANTTADKEIRAVAKEFVREEFEHVETLKLWIDKEEAAVRAKAR
;
A
#
# COMPACT_ATOMS: atom_id res chain seq x y z
N MET A 1 -14.10 -18.35 -13.02
CA MET A 1 -13.22 -17.17 -12.79
C MET A 1 -12.26 -17.58 -11.70
N ALA A 2 -10.98 -17.31 -11.88
CA ALA A 2 -9.94 -17.67 -10.93
C ALA A 2 -9.53 -16.47 -10.11
N ASN A 3 -9.40 -16.66 -8.80
CA ASN A 3 -8.84 -15.67 -7.90
C ASN A 3 -7.34 -15.88 -7.79
N VAL A 4 -6.55 -14.91 -8.25
CA VAL A 4 -5.10 -14.93 -8.14
C VAL A 4 -4.67 -13.90 -7.10
N THR A 5 -4.23 -14.35 -5.93
CA THR A 5 -3.72 -13.49 -4.86
C THR A 5 -2.21 -13.40 -4.97
N PHE A 6 -1.67 -12.19 -5.12
CA PHE A 6 -0.23 -11.92 -5.14
C PHE A 6 0.23 -11.44 -3.77
N SER A 7 1.31 -12.03 -3.26
CA SER A 7 1.90 -11.72 -1.96
C SER A 7 3.41 -11.57 -2.07
N SER A 8 3.97 -10.53 -1.49
CA SER A 8 5.41 -10.29 -1.50
C SER A 8 5.85 -9.39 -0.34
N PRO A 9 7.05 -9.59 0.23
CA PRO A 9 7.60 -8.69 1.26
C PRO A 9 7.82 -7.25 0.77
N VAL A 10 7.96 -7.02 -0.54
CA VAL A 10 8.11 -5.66 -1.11
C VAL A 10 6.76 -4.99 -1.35
N MET A 11 5.65 -5.72 -1.22
CA MET A 11 4.30 -5.20 -1.38
C MET A 11 3.72 -4.85 0.00
N PRO A 12 2.96 -3.75 0.11
CA PRO A 12 2.35 -3.37 1.38
C PRO A 12 1.23 -4.31 1.83
N ARG A 13 0.54 -4.96 0.89
CA ARG A 13 -0.53 -5.91 1.17
C ARG A 13 -0.70 -6.89 0.02
N ASP A 14 -1.37 -8.00 0.30
CA ASP A 14 -1.76 -8.96 -0.71
C ASP A 14 -2.81 -8.34 -1.66
N ILE A 15 -2.65 -8.59 -2.96
CA ILE A 15 -3.55 -8.10 -4.01
C ILE A 15 -4.19 -9.28 -4.71
N THR A 16 -5.52 -9.40 -4.62
CA THR A 16 -6.29 -10.41 -5.35
C THR A 16 -6.83 -9.85 -6.65
N VAL A 17 -6.54 -10.54 -7.75
CA VAL A 17 -6.95 -10.20 -9.11
C VAL A 17 -7.84 -11.31 -9.67
N TYR A 18 -8.92 -10.92 -10.33
CA TYR A 18 -9.83 -11.84 -11.00
C TYR A 18 -9.38 -12.11 -12.43
N ALA A 19 -9.11 -13.38 -12.75
CA ALA A 19 -8.73 -13.81 -14.09
C ALA A 19 -9.87 -14.61 -14.77
N VAL A 20 -10.10 -14.31 -16.05
CA VAL A 20 -11.05 -15.06 -16.88
C VAL A 20 -10.38 -16.36 -17.33
N ALA A 21 -10.89 -17.48 -16.84
CA ALA A 21 -10.43 -18.82 -17.20
C ALA A 21 -10.56 -19.06 -18.71
N GLY A 22 -9.50 -19.59 -19.33
CA GLY A 22 -9.44 -19.88 -20.78
C GLY A 22 -8.79 -18.77 -21.62
N SER A 23 -8.48 -17.61 -21.03
CA SER A 23 -7.57 -16.64 -21.64
C SER A 23 -6.13 -17.18 -21.53
N ARG A 24 -5.32 -17.11 -22.61
CA ARG A 24 -3.90 -17.53 -22.61
C ARG A 24 -3.01 -16.55 -21.85
N VAL A 25 -3.48 -16.06 -20.70
CA VAL A 25 -2.84 -15.04 -19.87
C VAL A 25 -1.89 -15.74 -18.91
N THR A 26 -0.65 -15.28 -18.87
CA THR A 26 0.38 -15.74 -17.94
C THR A 26 0.33 -14.93 -16.65
N LEU A 27 0.79 -15.50 -15.54
CA LEU A 27 0.90 -14.78 -14.25
C LEU A 27 1.66 -13.45 -14.40
N LEU A 28 2.73 -13.44 -15.20
CA LEU A 28 3.49 -12.22 -15.47
C LEU A 28 2.66 -11.17 -16.23
N SER A 29 1.90 -11.57 -17.24
CA SER A 29 1.06 -10.62 -17.99
C SER A 29 -0.07 -10.05 -17.13
N LEU A 30 -0.64 -10.86 -16.24
CA LEU A 30 -1.63 -10.43 -15.26
C LEU A 30 -1.01 -9.45 -14.26
N ALA A 31 0.15 -9.78 -13.70
CA ALA A 31 0.90 -8.92 -12.79
C ALA A 31 1.23 -7.56 -13.42
N LYS A 32 1.74 -7.53 -14.65
CA LYS A 32 2.04 -6.29 -15.38
C LYS A 32 0.80 -5.41 -15.58
N THR A 33 -0.34 -6.02 -15.91
CA THR A 33 -1.62 -5.32 -16.10
C THR A 33 -2.07 -4.64 -14.80
N HIS A 34 -1.87 -5.31 -13.66
CA HIS A 34 -2.25 -4.82 -12.34
C HIS A 34 -1.11 -4.12 -11.58
N LYS A 35 -0.02 -3.76 -12.27
CA LYS A 35 1.15 -3.05 -11.71
C LYS A 35 1.80 -3.77 -10.51
N ILE A 36 1.76 -5.10 -10.49
CA ILE A 36 2.37 -5.94 -9.45
C ILE A 36 3.85 -6.16 -9.78
N PRO A 37 4.77 -5.91 -8.85
CA PRO A 37 6.21 -5.81 -9.14
C PRO A 37 6.92 -7.17 -9.15
N ILE A 38 6.50 -8.09 -10.03
CA ILE A 38 7.24 -9.35 -10.24
C ILE A 38 8.52 -9.06 -11.05
N PRO A 39 9.73 -9.42 -10.57
CA PRO A 39 10.97 -9.22 -11.31
C PRO A 39 10.96 -9.99 -12.63
N CYS A 40 11.40 -9.37 -13.72
CA CYS A 40 11.35 -9.99 -15.05
C CYS A 40 12.38 -9.38 -16.01
N ASP A 41 13.41 -10.15 -16.40
CA ASP A 41 14.43 -9.68 -17.33
C ASP A 41 14.16 -10.14 -18.78
N CYS A 42 13.76 -11.41 -18.99
CA CYS A 42 13.60 -11.99 -20.34
C CYS A 42 12.14 -12.12 -20.81
N GLY A 43 11.23 -12.56 -19.94
CA GLY A 43 9.82 -12.80 -20.27
C GLY A 43 9.53 -14.08 -21.08
N ASP A 44 10.54 -14.87 -21.44
CA ASP A 44 10.44 -16.05 -22.31
C ASP A 44 10.91 -17.37 -21.65
N GLY A 45 11.29 -17.31 -20.37
CA GLY A 45 11.61 -18.46 -19.54
C GLY A 45 13.08 -18.84 -19.51
N GLU A 46 13.99 -17.97 -19.95
CA GLU A 46 15.43 -18.28 -20.07
C GLU A 46 16.28 -17.81 -18.88
N CYS A 47 15.86 -16.80 -18.11
CA CYS A 47 16.69 -16.21 -17.05
C CYS A 47 16.32 -16.57 -15.60
N GLY A 48 15.08 -17.02 -15.35
CA GLY A 48 14.62 -17.35 -14.00
C GLY A 48 14.35 -16.16 -13.06
N SER A 49 14.41 -14.92 -13.53
CA SER A 49 14.17 -13.74 -12.67
C SER A 49 12.74 -13.69 -12.11
N CYS A 50 11.77 -14.25 -12.82
CA CYS A 50 10.34 -14.24 -12.46
C CYS A 50 9.90 -15.50 -11.70
N VAL A 51 10.79 -16.09 -10.89
CA VAL A 51 10.44 -17.22 -10.03
C VAL A 51 9.39 -16.80 -9.01
N VAL A 52 8.33 -17.60 -8.93
CA VAL A 52 7.23 -17.44 -7.98
C VAL A 52 6.90 -18.79 -7.33
N GLU A 53 6.46 -18.76 -6.08
CA GLU A 53 5.86 -19.91 -5.41
C GLU A 53 4.33 -19.86 -5.60
N VAL A 54 3.73 -20.94 -6.10
CA VAL A 54 2.28 -21.04 -6.34
C VAL A 54 1.66 -22.04 -5.36
N LYS A 55 0.68 -21.60 -4.59
CA LYS A 55 -0.09 -22.42 -3.65
C LYS A 55 -1.57 -22.38 -4.02
N ASN A 56 -2.18 -23.55 -4.23
CA ASN A 56 -3.60 -23.66 -4.54
C ASN A 56 -4.42 -23.71 -3.25
N TYR A 57 -5.49 -22.91 -3.16
CA TYR A 57 -6.39 -22.91 -2.01
C TYR A 57 -7.38 -24.09 -2.03
N THR A 58 -7.76 -24.58 -3.21
CA THR A 58 -8.75 -25.66 -3.37
C THR A 58 -8.07 -27.04 -3.45
N ARG A 59 -8.49 -27.96 -2.56
CA ARG A 59 -7.94 -29.32 -2.44
C ARG A 59 -8.47 -30.31 -3.50
N SER A 60 -9.50 -29.94 -4.27
CA SER A 60 -10.36 -30.88 -5.00
C SER A 60 -9.98 -31.14 -6.46
N THR A 61 -9.20 -30.29 -7.12
CA THR A 61 -8.86 -30.46 -8.55
C THR A 61 -7.46 -29.91 -8.80
N ARG A 62 -6.45 -30.74 -8.56
CA ARG A 62 -5.11 -30.44 -9.08
C ARG A 62 -5.11 -30.87 -10.54
N ASP A 63 -5.31 -29.92 -11.44
CA ASP A 63 -5.14 -30.23 -12.86
C ASP A 63 -3.66 -30.51 -13.11
N GLY A 64 -3.34 -31.66 -13.72
CA GLY A 64 -1.96 -32.00 -14.08
C GLY A 64 -1.29 -30.86 -14.86
N VAL A 65 -0.09 -30.47 -14.46
CA VAL A 65 0.66 -29.39 -15.11
C VAL A 65 1.98 -29.92 -15.62
N THR A 66 2.15 -29.87 -16.95
CA THR A 66 3.44 -30.11 -17.57
C THR A 66 4.27 -28.83 -17.55
N LEU A 67 5.44 -28.89 -16.93
CA LEU A 67 6.48 -27.86 -17.05
C LEU A 67 6.99 -27.81 -18.49
N THR A 68 7.21 -26.61 -19.03
CA THR A 68 7.94 -26.48 -20.29
C THR A 68 9.41 -26.88 -20.09
N ASP A 69 10.09 -27.31 -21.16
CA ASP A 69 11.50 -27.73 -21.04
C ASP A 69 12.41 -26.58 -20.57
N LYS A 70 12.13 -25.36 -21.01
CA LYS A 70 12.82 -24.14 -20.55
C LYS A 70 12.60 -23.89 -19.05
N GLU A 71 11.35 -23.98 -18.60
CA GLU A 71 11.00 -23.78 -17.19
C GLU A 71 11.68 -24.85 -16.30
N ARG A 72 11.72 -26.10 -16.75
CA ARG A 72 12.37 -27.21 -16.05
C ARG A 72 13.88 -26.98 -15.88
N GLU A 73 14.56 -26.60 -16.95
CA GLU A 73 16.02 -26.42 -16.94
C GLU A 73 16.44 -25.30 -15.99
N VAL A 74 15.77 -24.15 -16.06
CA VAL A 74 16.08 -22.99 -15.22
C VAL A 74 15.80 -23.28 -13.73
N LEU A 75 14.66 -23.89 -13.40
CA LEU A 75 14.33 -24.20 -12.00
C LEU A 75 15.30 -25.23 -11.38
N LEU A 76 15.81 -26.17 -12.19
CA LEU A 76 16.86 -27.10 -11.79
C LEU A 76 18.19 -26.38 -11.52
N GLN A 77 18.62 -25.49 -12.43
CA GLN A 77 19.88 -24.75 -12.30
C GLN A 77 19.88 -23.85 -11.06
N MET A 78 18.72 -23.27 -10.71
CA MET A 78 18.55 -22.44 -9.52
C MET A 78 18.38 -23.23 -8.22
N GLY A 79 18.31 -24.57 -8.29
CA GLY A 79 18.10 -25.43 -7.12
C GLY A 79 16.71 -25.29 -6.46
N LYS A 80 15.73 -24.70 -7.16
CA LYS A 80 14.35 -24.55 -6.68
C LYS A 80 13.49 -25.79 -6.97
N LEU A 81 14.03 -26.71 -7.76
CA LEU A 81 13.46 -28.00 -8.11
C LEU A 81 14.58 -29.06 -8.12
N THR A 82 14.33 -30.23 -7.55
CA THR A 82 15.27 -31.36 -7.58
C THR A 82 14.94 -32.35 -8.70
N LYS A 83 15.90 -33.22 -9.04
CA LYS A 83 15.68 -34.28 -10.06
C LYS A 83 14.65 -35.30 -9.58
N GLU A 84 14.62 -35.55 -8.28
CA GLU A 84 13.66 -36.42 -7.59
C GLU A 84 12.25 -35.82 -7.66
N GLU A 85 12.09 -34.55 -7.32
CA GLU A 85 10.80 -33.85 -7.43
C GLU A 85 10.30 -33.78 -8.88
N LEU A 86 11.19 -33.62 -9.86
CA LEU A 86 10.79 -33.67 -11.27
C LEU A 86 10.25 -35.04 -11.69
N LYS A 87 10.88 -36.11 -11.21
CA LYS A 87 10.42 -37.46 -11.46
C LYS A 87 9.05 -37.68 -10.82
N ASP A 88 8.86 -37.23 -9.58
CA ASP A 88 7.59 -37.34 -8.88
C ASP A 88 6.49 -36.51 -9.56
N ILE A 89 6.80 -35.30 -10.02
CA ILE A 89 5.89 -34.45 -10.82
C ILE A 89 5.47 -35.16 -12.11
N ALA A 90 6.43 -35.73 -12.84
CA ALA A 90 6.16 -36.42 -14.11
C ALA A 90 5.39 -37.74 -13.94
N VAL A 91 5.53 -38.41 -12.79
CA VAL A 91 4.88 -39.70 -12.50
C VAL A 91 3.51 -39.52 -11.85
N HIS A 92 3.33 -38.50 -11.02
CA HIS A 92 2.13 -38.28 -10.21
C HIS A 92 1.26 -37.11 -10.67
N ASP A 93 1.60 -36.47 -11.79
CA ASP A 93 0.90 -35.30 -12.35
C ASP A 93 0.69 -34.17 -11.32
N LEU A 94 1.67 -33.99 -10.42
CA LEU A 94 1.58 -32.99 -9.35
C LEU A 94 2.06 -31.61 -9.85
N PRO A 95 1.35 -30.51 -9.52
CA PRO A 95 1.82 -29.18 -9.86
C PRO A 95 3.10 -28.86 -9.07
N PRO A 96 4.14 -28.29 -9.72
CA PRO A 96 5.35 -27.83 -9.04
C PRO A 96 5.05 -26.64 -8.12
N ARG A 97 5.74 -26.58 -6.96
CA ARG A 97 5.63 -25.45 -6.02
C ARG A 97 6.20 -24.16 -6.58
N HIS A 98 7.37 -24.24 -7.21
CA HIS A 98 8.03 -23.10 -7.84
C HIS A 98 7.75 -23.10 -9.34
N ARG A 99 7.37 -21.94 -9.88
CA ARG A 99 7.04 -21.73 -11.29
C ARG A 99 7.72 -20.45 -11.79
N LEU A 100 7.89 -20.35 -13.10
CA LEU A 100 8.23 -19.08 -13.75
C LEU A 100 6.94 -18.35 -14.11
N ALA A 101 6.72 -17.15 -13.59
CA ALA A 101 5.49 -16.39 -13.84
C ALA A 101 5.26 -16.11 -15.33
N CYS A 102 6.31 -16.04 -16.14
CA CYS A 102 6.21 -15.86 -17.60
C CYS A 102 5.73 -17.10 -18.35
N GLN A 103 5.92 -18.31 -17.80
CA GLN A 103 5.52 -19.58 -18.40
C GLN A 103 4.26 -20.18 -17.74
N CYS A 104 3.85 -19.65 -16.58
CA CYS A 104 2.69 -20.14 -15.84
C CYS A 104 1.39 -19.48 -16.31
N PHE A 105 0.55 -20.25 -17.00
CA PHE A 105 -0.79 -19.82 -17.41
C PHE A 105 -1.78 -19.89 -16.26
N VAL A 106 -2.65 -18.88 -16.17
CA VAL A 106 -3.72 -18.85 -15.17
C VAL A 106 -4.84 -19.81 -15.56
N ARG A 107 -5.13 -20.78 -14.70
CA ARG A 107 -6.21 -21.77 -14.86
C ARG A 107 -7.44 -21.35 -14.06
N ASN A 108 -8.53 -22.14 -14.11
CA ASN A 108 -9.76 -21.87 -13.35
C ASN A 108 -9.64 -22.32 -11.88
N GLU A 109 -8.62 -21.84 -11.18
CA GLU A 109 -8.30 -22.24 -9.81
C GLU A 109 -7.89 -21.03 -8.96
N ASP A 110 -8.19 -21.10 -7.67
CA ASP A 110 -7.84 -20.04 -6.72
C ASP A 110 -6.44 -20.31 -6.17
N ILE A 111 -5.52 -19.37 -6.45
CA ILE A 111 -4.09 -19.53 -6.17
C ILE A 111 -3.52 -18.32 -5.42
N LEU A 112 -2.60 -18.61 -4.51
CA LEU A 112 -1.68 -17.64 -3.90
C LEU A 112 -0.34 -17.72 -4.63
N VAL A 113 0.16 -16.58 -5.08
CA VAL A 113 1.42 -16.40 -5.78
C VAL A 113 2.34 -15.57 -4.89
N SER A 114 3.33 -16.22 -4.30
CA SER A 114 4.31 -15.59 -3.41
C SER A 114 5.65 -15.36 -4.12
N PHE A 115 6.25 -14.19 -3.95
CA PHE A 115 7.55 -13.86 -4.57
C PHE A 115 8.40 -12.91 -3.72
N GLU A 116 9.72 -12.96 -3.86
CA GLU A 116 10.65 -12.17 -3.03
C GLU A 116 10.66 -10.68 -3.41
N GLY A 117 10.38 -10.35 -4.68
CA GLY A 117 10.38 -8.99 -5.20
C GLY A 117 11.77 -8.53 -5.66
N ASP A 118 11.84 -7.42 -6.39
CA ASP A 118 13.11 -6.86 -6.86
C ASP A 118 13.76 -6.06 -5.74
N THR A 119 14.83 -6.60 -5.14
CA THR A 119 15.57 -5.95 -4.04
C THR A 119 16.34 -4.71 -4.48
N THR A 120 16.42 -4.41 -5.78
CA THR A 120 17.06 -3.19 -6.30
C THR A 120 16.11 -2.00 -6.34
N LEU A 121 14.79 -2.24 -6.27
CA LEU A 121 13.81 -1.18 -6.16
C LEU A 121 13.52 -0.93 -4.68
N PRO A 122 13.76 0.28 -4.15
CA PRO A 122 13.30 0.61 -2.81
C PRO A 122 11.78 0.40 -2.77
N VAL A 123 11.26 -0.13 -1.66
CA VAL A 123 9.81 -0.21 -1.39
C VAL A 123 9.23 1.15 -1.73
N LYS A 124 8.54 1.24 -2.88
CA LYS A 124 8.03 2.53 -3.37
C LYS A 124 6.92 2.93 -2.41
N GLY A 125 7.26 3.82 -1.48
CA GLY A 125 6.26 4.60 -0.77
C GLY A 125 5.38 5.37 -1.76
N PRO A 126 4.29 5.96 -1.28
CA PRO A 126 3.44 6.80 -2.10
C PRO A 126 4.28 7.95 -2.68
N ALA A 127 3.97 8.34 -3.92
CA ALA A 127 4.71 9.39 -4.59
C ALA A 127 4.65 10.71 -3.79
N LEU A 128 5.80 11.16 -3.31
CA LEU A 128 5.97 12.47 -2.68
C LEU A 128 5.50 13.58 -3.65
N SER A 129 4.94 14.66 -3.11
CA SER A 129 4.77 15.90 -3.87
C SER A 129 6.13 16.38 -4.40
N LEU A 130 6.11 17.07 -5.53
CA LEU A 130 7.33 17.67 -6.10
C LEU A 130 7.96 18.62 -5.08
N SER A 131 7.12 19.34 -4.33
CA SER A 131 7.51 20.19 -3.21
C SER A 131 8.23 19.39 -2.13
N ALA A 132 7.64 18.29 -1.65
CA ALA A 132 8.24 17.45 -0.60
C ALA A 132 9.53 16.76 -1.04
N ALA A 133 9.64 16.36 -2.31
CA ALA A 133 10.85 15.74 -2.85
C ALA A 133 12.05 16.70 -2.93
N ILE A 134 11.79 18.01 -3.06
CA ILE A 134 12.82 19.06 -3.19
C ILE A 134 13.05 19.76 -1.84
N TYR A 135 12.16 19.58 -0.87
CA TYR A 135 12.17 20.29 0.40
C TYR A 135 13.37 19.90 1.28
N LYS A 136 14.26 20.87 1.52
CA LYS A 136 15.40 20.75 2.44
C LYS A 136 15.20 21.46 3.77
N GLY A 137 14.12 22.24 3.90
CA GLY A 137 13.87 23.14 5.02
C GLY A 137 13.07 22.52 6.16
N GLY A 138 13.37 21.30 6.60
CA GLY A 138 12.61 20.67 7.68
C GLY A 138 12.63 21.49 8.98
N VAL A 139 11.51 21.49 9.70
CA VAL A 139 11.47 21.87 11.11
C VAL A 139 12.54 21.04 11.83
N GLU A 140 13.55 21.70 12.39
CA GLU A 140 14.64 21.00 13.06
C GLU A 140 14.12 20.34 14.35
N MET A 141 13.97 19.02 14.32
CA MET A 141 13.51 18.23 15.47
C MET A 141 14.67 18.03 16.46
N LYS A 142 14.77 18.93 17.44
CA LYS A 142 15.86 18.91 18.43
C LYS A 142 15.72 17.79 19.46
N THR A 143 14.50 17.36 19.77
CA THR A 143 14.21 16.32 20.77
C THR A 143 13.04 15.44 20.31
N LEU A 144 12.99 14.22 20.85
CA LEU A 144 11.87 13.31 20.65
C LEU A 144 10.56 13.89 21.18
N ASP A 145 10.58 14.54 22.35
CA ASP A 145 9.39 15.15 22.95
C ASP A 145 8.79 16.24 22.03
N THR A 146 9.62 17.04 21.34
CA THR A 146 9.13 18.02 20.36
C THR A 146 8.48 17.35 19.16
N PHE A 147 9.12 16.30 18.62
CA PHE A 147 8.56 15.53 17.51
C PHE A 147 7.22 14.88 17.86
N LEU A 148 7.15 14.21 19.02
CA LEU A 148 5.92 13.58 19.49
C LEU A 148 4.84 14.60 19.85
N SER A 149 5.20 15.78 20.36
CA SER A 149 4.22 16.84 20.59
C SER A 149 3.60 17.33 19.28
N TYR A 150 4.39 17.44 18.20
CA TYR A 150 3.83 17.70 16.87
C TYR A 150 2.95 16.56 16.37
N ALA A 151 3.37 15.31 16.51
CA ALA A 151 2.54 14.15 16.16
C ALA A 151 1.19 14.20 16.90
N VAL A 152 1.19 14.48 18.21
CA VAL A 152 -0.05 14.63 19.00
C VAL A 152 -0.96 15.71 18.44
N MET A 153 -0.43 16.87 18.03
CA MET A 153 -1.25 17.92 17.41
C MET A 153 -1.85 17.45 16.09
N LEU A 154 -1.04 16.81 15.23
CA LEU A 154 -1.48 16.30 13.93
C LEU A 154 -2.55 15.22 14.06
N GLU A 155 -2.37 14.27 14.98
CA GLU A 155 -3.34 13.20 15.22
C GLU A 155 -4.64 13.70 15.84
N GLU A 156 -4.58 14.73 16.70
CA GLU A 156 -5.78 15.37 17.25
C GLU A 156 -6.58 16.06 16.15
N ASP A 157 -5.91 16.86 15.31
CA ASP A 157 -6.53 17.57 14.20
C ASP A 157 -7.12 16.59 13.18
N SER A 158 -6.38 15.52 12.84
CA SER A 158 -6.84 14.46 11.93
C SER A 158 -8.08 13.75 12.49
N ALA A 159 -8.07 13.40 13.77
CA ALA A 159 -9.21 12.74 14.42
C ALA A 159 -10.46 13.62 14.40
N VAL A 160 -10.34 14.89 14.77
CA VAL A 160 -11.47 15.85 14.73
C VAL A 160 -11.97 16.01 13.29
N HIS A 161 -11.07 16.13 12.32
CA HIS A 161 -11.45 16.26 10.92
C HIS A 161 -12.23 15.05 10.40
N TYR A 162 -11.79 13.84 10.73
CA TYR A 162 -12.50 12.62 10.34
C TYR A 162 -13.85 12.46 11.03
N GLU A 163 -13.97 12.89 12.28
CA GLU A 163 -15.25 12.93 13.00
C GLU A 163 -16.23 13.89 12.30
N GLU A 164 -15.78 15.07 11.88
CA GLU A 164 -16.56 16.05 11.11
C GLU A 164 -16.97 15.51 9.73
N LEU A 165 -16.01 14.98 8.94
CA LEU A 165 -16.30 14.39 7.65
C LEU A 165 -17.26 13.21 7.77
N SER A 166 -17.09 12.35 8.79
CA SER A 166 -18.00 11.25 9.06
C SER A 166 -19.41 11.75 9.33
N ALA A 167 -19.57 12.77 10.17
CA ALA A 167 -20.88 13.33 10.51
C ALA A 167 -21.56 13.96 9.27
N ASN A 168 -20.81 14.71 8.47
CA ASN A 168 -21.31 15.32 7.24
C ASN A 168 -21.75 14.25 6.22
N MET A 169 -20.96 13.19 6.02
CA MET A 169 -21.32 12.10 5.12
C MET A 169 -22.55 11.33 5.60
N GLU A 170 -22.68 11.10 6.91
CA GLU A 170 -23.86 10.45 7.50
C GLU A 170 -25.12 11.30 7.27
N ALA A 171 -25.03 12.63 7.46
CA ALA A 171 -26.15 13.56 7.24
C ALA A 171 -26.63 13.57 5.78
N CYS A 172 -25.74 13.34 4.82
CA CYS A 172 -26.06 13.20 3.40
C CYS A 172 -26.49 11.77 2.99
N GLY A 173 -26.57 10.81 3.92
CA GLY A 173 -26.92 9.41 3.65
C GLY A 173 -25.78 8.56 3.06
N ASN A 174 -24.55 9.07 3.06
CA ASN A 174 -23.35 8.41 2.54
C ASN A 174 -22.70 7.50 3.59
N THR A 175 -23.45 6.51 4.08
CA THR A 175 -23.11 5.70 5.26
C THR A 175 -21.83 4.88 5.11
N ASP A 176 -21.48 4.45 3.89
CA ASP A 176 -20.25 3.69 3.62
C ASP A 176 -18.99 4.56 3.72
N VAL A 177 -19.02 5.78 3.19
CA VAL A 177 -17.92 6.75 3.31
C VAL A 177 -17.85 7.30 4.73
N ALA A 178 -18.99 7.51 5.38
CA ALA A 178 -19.03 7.86 6.80
C ALA A 178 -18.36 6.78 7.67
N ALA A 179 -18.63 5.50 7.39
CA ALA A 179 -17.98 4.39 8.10
C ALA A 179 -16.46 4.36 7.89
N LEU A 180 -15.98 4.66 6.67
CA LEU A 180 -14.55 4.81 6.39
C LEU A 180 -13.93 5.93 7.24
N PHE A 181 -14.51 7.13 7.24
CA PHE A 181 -13.98 8.25 8.01
C PHE A 181 -14.05 7.98 9.52
N LYS A 182 -15.10 7.33 10.01
CA LYS A 182 -15.17 6.87 11.40
C LYS A 182 -14.06 5.89 11.75
N GLN A 183 -13.64 5.04 10.82
CA GLN A 183 -12.53 4.11 11.02
C GLN A 183 -11.19 4.86 11.05
N LEU A 184 -10.95 5.79 10.11
CA LEU A 184 -9.75 6.61 10.08
C LEU A 184 -9.63 7.49 11.33
N GLY A 185 -10.71 8.14 11.77
CA GLY A 185 -10.71 8.92 13.02
C GLY A 185 -10.39 8.07 14.26
N LYS A 186 -10.82 6.80 14.31
CA LYS A 186 -10.42 5.88 15.38
C LYS A 186 -8.91 5.57 15.37
N TYR A 187 -8.32 5.41 14.19
CA TYR A 187 -6.88 5.21 14.08
C TYR A 187 -6.13 6.45 14.57
N SER A 188 -6.53 7.65 14.14
CA SER A 188 -5.92 8.90 14.62
C SER A 188 -6.05 9.05 16.15
N ARG A 189 -7.19 8.71 16.76
CA ARG A 189 -7.34 8.71 18.23
C ARG A 189 -6.41 7.72 18.93
N MET A 190 -6.16 6.56 18.32
CA MET A 190 -5.24 5.56 18.84
C MET A 190 -3.79 6.02 18.72
N HIS A 191 -3.36 6.52 17.56
CA HIS A 191 -2.03 7.09 17.36
C HIS A 191 -1.77 8.27 18.29
N LEU A 192 -2.76 9.14 18.49
CA LEU A 192 -2.70 10.21 19.47
C LEU A 192 -2.43 9.67 20.89
N ALA A 193 -3.14 8.63 21.31
CA ALA A 193 -2.95 8.03 22.63
C ALA A 193 -1.54 7.42 22.76
N GLU A 194 -1.05 6.76 21.71
CA GLU A 194 0.29 6.18 21.67
C GLU A 194 1.39 7.26 21.68
N ALA A 195 1.24 8.32 20.89
CA ALA A 195 2.16 9.45 20.87
C ALA A 195 2.22 10.14 22.25
N LYS A 196 1.06 10.36 22.90
CA LYS A 196 0.98 10.88 24.27
C LYS A 196 1.67 9.95 25.27
N ALA A 197 1.54 8.63 25.11
CA ALA A 197 2.19 7.66 25.99
C ALA A 197 3.71 7.59 25.78
N LYS A 198 4.19 7.84 24.55
CA LYS A 198 5.61 7.91 24.20
C LYS A 198 6.28 9.23 24.66
N CYS A 199 5.51 10.30 24.90
CA CYS A 199 6.04 11.56 25.42
C CYS A 199 6.51 11.44 26.87
N ALA A 200 7.77 11.80 27.16
CA ALA A 200 8.23 11.95 28.54
C ALA A 200 7.75 13.28 29.13
N ARG A 201 7.69 14.33 28.30
CA ARG A 201 7.12 15.65 28.63
C ARG A 201 6.30 16.16 27.45
N TYR A 202 4.99 16.20 27.61
CA TYR A 202 4.09 16.84 26.66
C TYR A 202 4.10 18.36 26.89
N ASP A 203 4.51 19.13 25.89
CA ASP A 203 4.42 20.58 25.91
C ASP A 203 3.11 21.03 25.24
N ALA A 204 2.09 21.27 26.06
CA ALA A 204 0.78 21.76 25.59
C ALA A 204 0.82 23.20 25.04
N THR A 205 1.95 23.91 25.20
CA THR A 205 2.13 25.29 24.73
C THR A 205 2.89 25.37 23.40
N LEU A 206 3.35 24.21 22.89
CA LEU A 206 4.02 24.12 21.61
C LEU A 206 3.05 24.51 20.49
N THR A 207 3.48 25.43 19.63
CA THR A 207 2.76 25.79 18.41
C THR A 207 3.43 25.15 17.21
N LEU A 208 2.63 24.72 16.23
CA LEU A 208 3.18 24.24 14.96
C LEU A 208 3.98 25.37 14.28
N PRO A 209 5.11 25.04 13.63
CA PRO A 209 5.90 26.01 12.90
C PRO A 209 5.06 26.68 11.80
N ALA A 210 5.43 27.93 11.49
CA ALA A 210 4.75 28.73 10.47
C ALA A 210 4.54 27.93 9.18
N SER A 211 3.46 28.20 8.45
CA SER A 211 3.09 27.41 7.28
C SER A 211 4.22 27.32 6.22
N SER A 212 5.10 28.33 6.16
CA SER A 212 6.31 28.35 5.32
C SER A 212 7.38 27.29 5.66
N ALA A 213 7.30 26.66 6.84
CA ALA A 213 8.14 25.57 7.29
C ALA A 213 7.65 24.19 6.80
N TRP A 214 6.69 24.17 5.87
CA TRP A 214 6.10 22.96 5.31
C TRP A 214 6.26 22.93 3.78
N PRO A 215 6.40 21.74 3.15
CA PRO A 215 6.69 21.63 1.72
C PRO A 215 5.77 22.46 0.81
N ASP A 216 4.47 22.52 1.11
CA ASP A 216 3.47 23.24 0.31
C ASP A 216 3.12 24.64 0.87
N ASN A 217 3.90 25.17 1.81
CA ASN A 217 3.58 26.40 2.57
C ASN A 217 2.22 26.36 3.31
N VAL A 218 1.70 25.16 3.56
CA VAL A 218 0.46 24.91 4.28
C VAL A 218 0.80 23.97 5.43
N SER A 219 0.54 24.41 6.66
CA SER A 219 0.69 23.54 7.81
C SER A 219 -0.43 22.48 7.78
N PRO A 220 -0.16 21.25 8.27
CA PRO A 220 -1.14 20.17 8.17
C PRO A 220 -2.45 20.45 8.91
N GLU A 221 -2.41 21.32 9.92
CA GLU A 221 -3.56 21.81 10.72
C GLU A 221 -4.61 22.63 9.90
N ILE A 222 -4.26 23.13 8.70
CA ILE A 222 -5.21 23.81 7.80
C ILE A 222 -6.01 22.76 7.01
N VAL A 223 -6.88 22.07 7.72
CA VAL A 223 -8.01 21.30 7.15
C VAL A 223 -9.36 21.94 7.51
N LYS A 224 -9.39 22.82 8.53
CA LYS A 224 -10.59 23.55 8.97
C LYS A 224 -11.26 24.41 7.90
N GLN A 225 -10.59 24.73 6.80
CA GLN A 225 -11.19 25.56 5.76
C GLN A 225 -12.16 24.78 4.85
N TRP A 226 -12.22 23.43 4.92
CA TRP A 226 -12.87 22.62 3.88
C TRP A 226 -14.06 21.77 4.35
N ALA A 227 -14.35 21.73 5.66
CA ALA A 227 -15.49 21.02 6.24
C ALA A 227 -16.83 21.78 6.14
N GLY A 228 -16.84 23.00 5.59
CA GLY A 228 -17.99 23.90 5.59
C GLY A 228 -18.83 23.95 4.31
N ASP A 229 -18.45 23.20 3.26
CA ASP A 229 -19.17 23.25 1.99
C ASP A 229 -20.37 22.30 2.01
N ALA A 230 -21.58 22.86 2.07
CA ALA A 230 -22.83 22.10 2.15
C ALA A 230 -23.08 21.24 0.90
N ASP A 231 -22.40 21.55 -0.21
CA ASP A 231 -22.48 20.83 -1.48
C ASP A 231 -21.34 19.81 -1.68
N MET A 232 -20.54 19.54 -0.63
CA MET A 232 -19.40 18.61 -0.72
C MET A 232 -19.85 17.21 -1.13
N THR A 233 -19.40 16.76 -2.29
CA THR A 233 -19.71 15.42 -2.77
C THR A 233 -18.89 14.36 -2.04
N ARG A 234 -19.30 13.10 -2.12
CA ARG A 234 -18.53 11.94 -1.63
C ARG A 234 -17.09 11.95 -2.15
N LEU A 235 -16.93 12.26 -3.44
CA LEU A 235 -15.64 12.27 -4.10
C LEU A 235 -14.76 13.42 -3.59
N ASP A 236 -15.35 14.59 -3.34
CA ASP A 236 -14.65 15.74 -2.79
C ASP A 236 -14.19 15.44 -1.36
N ALA A 237 -15.06 14.87 -0.52
CA ALA A 237 -14.70 14.47 0.85
C ALA A 237 -13.53 13.47 0.87
N LEU A 238 -13.54 12.47 -0.02
CA LEU A 238 -12.43 11.50 -0.13
C LEU A 238 -11.13 12.16 -0.60
N LYS A 239 -11.19 13.11 -1.54
CA LYS A 239 -10.03 13.85 -2.03
C LYS A 239 -9.44 14.79 -0.98
N VAL A 240 -10.30 15.43 -0.19
CA VAL A 240 -9.91 16.24 0.97
C VAL A 240 -9.18 15.38 2.00
N ALA A 241 -9.75 14.24 2.38
CA ALA A 241 -9.09 13.30 3.29
C ALA A 241 -7.72 12.85 2.76
N LEU A 242 -7.63 12.48 1.47
CA LEU A 242 -6.36 12.05 0.85
C LEU A 242 -5.29 13.15 0.94
N GLN A 243 -5.68 14.42 0.78
CA GLN A 243 -4.74 15.52 0.89
C GLN A 243 -4.21 15.70 2.31
N GLY A 244 -5.05 15.51 3.33
CA GLY A 244 -4.65 15.51 4.74
C GLY A 244 -3.59 14.44 5.04
N GLU A 245 -3.91 13.18 4.75
CA GLU A 245 -3.01 12.03 4.96
C GLU A 245 -1.70 12.17 4.18
N ARG A 246 -1.76 12.71 2.96
CA ARG A 246 -0.55 12.95 2.17
C ARG A 246 0.38 13.96 2.85
N ARG A 247 -0.17 15.02 3.46
CA ARG A 247 0.63 16.02 4.19
C ARG A 247 1.24 15.42 5.46
N GLY A 248 0.49 14.61 6.20
CA GLY A 248 0.99 13.84 7.35
C GLY A 248 2.14 12.92 6.95
N TYR A 249 1.92 12.09 5.92
CA TYR A 249 2.95 11.24 5.32
C TYR A 249 4.22 12.03 4.93
N GLU A 250 4.08 13.14 4.21
CA GLU A 250 5.21 13.96 3.73
C GLU A 250 5.99 14.57 4.90
N PHE A 251 5.31 14.97 5.97
CA PHE A 251 5.95 15.46 7.19
C PHE A 251 6.81 14.39 7.85
N TYR A 252 6.23 13.24 8.19
CA TYR A 252 6.96 12.17 8.84
C TYR A 252 8.09 11.62 7.96
N TYR A 253 7.87 11.57 6.65
CA TYR A 253 8.88 11.16 5.68
C TYR A 253 10.07 12.14 5.67
N SER A 254 9.79 13.44 5.70
CA SER A 254 10.83 14.48 5.80
C SER A 254 11.64 14.32 7.08
N VAL A 255 10.99 14.16 8.24
CA VAL A 255 11.67 13.97 9.52
C VAL A 255 12.52 12.70 9.52
N ALA A 256 12.00 11.57 9.03
CA ALA A 256 12.72 10.30 8.97
C ALA A 256 14.00 10.36 8.12
N ASN A 257 14.06 11.24 7.12
CA ASN A 257 15.20 11.37 6.22
C ASN A 257 16.19 12.48 6.62
N THR A 258 15.73 13.49 7.37
CA THR A 258 16.55 14.66 7.73
C THR A 258 17.13 14.60 9.14
N THR A 259 16.45 13.93 10.09
CA THR A 259 16.90 13.89 11.48
C THR A 259 18.20 13.09 11.65
N ALA A 260 19.13 13.58 12.46
CA ALA A 260 20.33 12.84 12.84
C ALA A 260 20.07 11.83 13.98
N ASP A 261 19.02 12.05 14.76
CA ASP A 261 18.68 11.22 15.92
C ASP A 261 18.09 9.86 15.48
N LYS A 262 18.65 8.77 16.00
CA LYS A 262 18.23 7.41 15.65
C LYS A 262 16.85 7.06 16.20
N GLU A 263 16.48 7.58 17.36
CA GLU A 263 15.21 7.32 18.01
C GLU A 263 14.08 8.05 17.28
N ILE A 264 14.24 9.35 17.03
CA ILE A 264 13.30 10.14 16.22
C ILE A 264 13.12 9.51 14.83
N ARG A 265 14.22 9.06 14.20
CA ARG A 265 14.17 8.39 12.91
C ARG A 265 13.38 7.09 12.95
N ALA A 266 13.53 6.29 14.01
CA ALA A 266 12.83 5.02 14.14
C ALA A 266 11.33 5.25 14.30
N VAL A 267 10.94 6.17 15.19
CA VAL A 267 9.53 6.53 15.39
C VAL A 267 8.95 7.15 14.12
N ALA A 268 9.61 8.13 13.49
CA ALA A 268 9.10 8.72 12.25
C ALA A 268 8.88 7.69 11.13
N LYS A 269 9.71 6.63 11.04
CA LYS A 269 9.49 5.54 10.07
C LYS A 269 8.27 4.67 10.37
N GLU A 270 7.87 4.55 11.64
CA GLU A 270 6.63 3.88 12.06
C GLU A 270 5.43 4.66 11.50
N PHE A 271 5.34 5.94 11.83
CA PHE A 271 4.30 6.85 11.34
C PHE A 271 4.24 6.93 9.81
N VAL A 272 5.39 6.95 9.11
CA VAL A 272 5.44 6.92 7.63
C VAL A 272 4.74 5.68 7.05
N ARG A 273 4.86 4.53 7.72
CA ARG A 273 4.22 3.28 7.24
C ARG A 273 2.71 3.34 7.46
N GLU A 274 2.27 3.84 8.61
CA GLU A 274 0.86 3.96 8.97
C GLU A 274 0.14 4.95 8.03
N GLU A 275 0.68 6.15 7.87
CA GLU A 275 0.12 7.16 6.96
C GLU A 275 0.09 6.69 5.50
N PHE A 276 1.07 5.87 5.09
CA PHE A 276 1.03 5.27 3.76
C PHE A 276 -0.18 4.36 3.57
N GLU A 277 -0.52 3.55 4.57
CA GLU A 277 -1.70 2.67 4.50
C GLU A 277 -2.99 3.47 4.37
N HIS A 278 -3.10 4.60 5.08
CA HIS A 278 -4.24 5.52 4.94
C HIS A 278 -4.32 6.14 3.55
N VAL A 279 -3.19 6.66 3.04
CA VAL A 279 -3.09 7.25 1.69
C VAL A 279 -3.53 6.24 0.62
N GLU A 280 -3.03 5.01 0.67
CA GLU A 280 -3.38 3.98 -0.31
C GLU A 280 -4.83 3.52 -0.18
N THR A 281 -5.35 3.42 1.04
CA THR A 281 -6.77 3.13 1.29
C THR A 281 -7.65 4.19 0.64
N LEU A 282 -7.38 5.47 0.88
CA LEU A 282 -8.15 6.58 0.31
C LEU A 282 -8.07 6.62 -1.22
N LYS A 283 -6.89 6.35 -1.82
CA LYS A 283 -6.75 6.25 -3.29
C LYS A 283 -7.66 5.17 -3.87
N LEU A 284 -7.75 4.00 -3.25
CA LEU A 284 -8.63 2.91 -3.72
C LEU A 284 -10.10 3.31 -3.66
N TRP A 285 -10.51 4.02 -2.60
CA TRP A 285 -11.87 4.54 -2.47
C TRP A 285 -12.17 5.60 -3.54
N ILE A 286 -11.23 6.50 -3.81
CA ILE A 286 -11.34 7.51 -4.88
C ILE A 286 -11.46 6.83 -6.24
N ASP A 287 -10.59 5.88 -6.56
CA ASP A 287 -10.62 5.15 -7.84
C ASP A 287 -11.98 4.45 -8.06
N LYS A 288 -12.52 3.83 -7.00
CA LYS A 288 -13.84 3.19 -7.01
C LYS A 288 -14.96 4.21 -7.26
N GLU A 289 -14.93 5.35 -6.57
CA GLU A 289 -15.94 6.40 -6.71
C GLU A 289 -15.85 7.06 -8.11
N GLU A 290 -14.65 7.35 -8.62
CA GLU A 290 -14.44 7.88 -9.97
C GLU A 290 -14.89 6.90 -11.06
N ALA A 291 -14.68 5.59 -10.86
CA ALA A 291 -15.23 4.58 -11.75
C ALA A 291 -16.77 4.57 -11.74
N ALA A 292 -17.39 4.68 -10.57
CA ALA A 292 -18.85 4.74 -10.43
C ALA A 292 -19.44 6.01 -11.06
N VAL A 293 -18.82 7.17 -10.88
CA VAL A 293 -19.22 8.44 -11.52
C VAL A 293 -19.13 8.31 -13.04
N ARG A 294 -18.02 7.78 -13.57
CA ARG A 294 -17.86 7.54 -15.02
C ARG A 294 -18.89 6.56 -15.59
N ALA A 295 -19.29 5.55 -14.82
CA ALA A 295 -20.32 4.59 -15.24
C ALA A 295 -21.71 5.23 -15.29
N LYS A 296 -22.04 6.15 -14.37
CA LYS A 296 -23.32 6.88 -14.37
C LYS A 296 -23.42 7.95 -15.47
N ALA A 297 -22.29 8.43 -15.97
CA ALA A 297 -22.21 9.43 -17.03
C ALA A 297 -22.29 8.84 -18.46
N ARG A 298 -22.33 7.51 -18.59
CA ARG A 298 -22.50 6.77 -19.84
C ARG A 298 -23.93 6.30 -20.00
#